data_AF-K7AK52-F1
#
_entry.id   AF-K7AK52-F1
#
_cell.length_a   1.000
_cell.length_b   1.000
_cell.length_c   1.000
_cell.angle_alpha   90.00
_cell.angle_beta   90.00
_cell.angle_gamma   90.00
#
_symmetry.space_group_name_H-M   'P 1'
#
loop_
_entity.id
_entity.type
_entity.pdbx_description
1 polymer ?
#
loop_
_entity_poly.entity_id
_entity_poly.type
_entity_poly.pdbx_seq_one_letter_code
_entity_poly.pdbx_strand_id
1 'polypeptide(L)'
;EDPLFQLVSKLYEVVPGILTELGKVKNPWPNVDAHSGVLLNHFGLVEARYCTVLFGVSRSMGIGSQLIWDRALGLPLERPKSVTMEWLG
;
A
#
# COMPACT_ATOMS: atom_id res chain seq x y z
N GLU A 1 7.66 -24.60 -4.47
CA GLU A 1 7.05 -24.70 -5.82
C GLU A 1 5.60 -24.25 -5.77
N ASP A 2 5.35 -22.99 -5.39
CA ASP A 2 3.99 -22.50 -5.26
C ASP A 2 3.48 -21.94 -6.61
N PRO A 3 2.35 -22.44 -7.16
CA PRO A 3 1.84 -21.99 -8.45
C PRO A 3 1.44 -20.51 -8.48
N LEU A 4 0.94 -19.96 -7.36
CA LEU A 4 0.54 -18.56 -7.27
C LEU A 4 1.77 -17.65 -7.23
N PHE A 5 2.83 -18.04 -6.51
CA PHE A 5 4.10 -17.34 -6.55
C PHE A 5 4.71 -17.34 -7.96
N GLN A 6 4.68 -18.48 -8.66
CA GLN A 6 5.17 -18.54 -10.05
C GLN A 6 4.37 -17.63 -10.98
N LEU A 7 3.05 -17.52 -10.79
CA LEU A 7 2.22 -16.58 -11.54
C LEU A 7 2.65 -15.13 -11.25
N VAL A 8 2.83 -14.75 -9.99
CA VAL A 8 3.31 -13.41 -9.61
C VAL A 8 4.69 -13.11 -10.23
N SER A 9 5.60 -14.09 -10.23
CA SER A 9 6.92 -13.94 -10.87
C SER A 9 6.82 -13.72 -12.37
N LYS A 10 5.95 -14.46 -13.08
CA LYS A 10 5.72 -14.26 -14.52
C LYS A 10 5.10 -12.89 -14.82
N LEU A 11 4.18 -12.44 -13.98
CA LEU A 11 3.58 -11.11 -14.11
C LEU A 11 4.63 -10.00 -13.93
N TYR A 12 5.57 -10.17 -12.99
CA TYR A 12 6.66 -9.22 -12.78
C TYR A 12 7.56 -9.07 -14.01
N GLU A 13 7.82 -10.17 -14.75
CA GLU A 13 8.65 -10.13 -15.96
C GLU A 13 7.90 -9.55 -17.17
N VAL A 14 6.62 -9.92 -17.36
CA VAL A 14 5.89 -9.63 -18.60
C VAL A 14 5.13 -8.30 -18.55
N VAL A 15 4.48 -7.99 -17.42
CA VAL A 15 3.53 -6.86 -17.34
C VAL A 15 4.22 -5.49 -17.50
N PRO A 16 5.38 -5.20 -16.88
CA PRO A 16 5.99 -3.87 -16.99
C PRO A 16 6.33 -3.47 -18.43
N GLY A 17 6.78 -4.41 -19.26
CA GLY A 17 7.04 -4.17 -20.67
C GLY A 17 5.78 -3.75 -21.44
N ILE A 18 4.69 -4.51 -21.28
CA ILE A 18 3.40 -4.23 -21.92
C ILE A 18 2.87 -2.85 -21.48
N LEU A 19 2.92 -2.54 -20.19
CA LEU A 19 2.44 -1.26 -19.66
C LEU A 19 3.25 -0.06 -20.18
N THR A 20 4.55 -0.27 -20.40
CA THR A 20 5.45 0.74 -20.97
C THR A 20 5.11 1.00 -22.44
N GLU A 21 4.93 -0.07 -23.24
CA GLU A 21 4.56 0.03 -24.66
C GLU A 21 3.21 0.71 -24.88
N LEU A 22 2.23 0.44 -24.00
CA LEU A 22 0.92 1.07 -24.07
C LEU A 22 0.95 2.59 -23.79
N GLY A 23 1.95 3.09 -23.07
CA GLY A 23 2.15 4.52 -22.80
C GLY A 23 1.07 5.21 -21.94
N LYS A 24 0.14 4.44 -21.36
CA LYS A 24 -0.98 4.98 -20.54
C LYS A 24 -0.69 5.06 -19.05
N VAL A 25 0.37 4.41 -18.59
CA VAL A 25 0.74 4.33 -17.17
C VAL A 25 2.05 5.08 -16.95
N LYS A 26 2.09 5.93 -15.91
CA LYS A 26 3.29 6.73 -15.60
C LYS A 26 4.44 5.87 -15.06
N ASN A 27 4.13 4.89 -14.21
CA ASN A 27 5.11 3.98 -13.62
C ASN A 27 4.57 2.54 -13.75
N PRO A 28 5.25 1.66 -14.50
CA PRO A 28 4.76 0.32 -14.81
C PRO A 28 5.12 -0.73 -13.74
N TRP A 29 5.80 -0.35 -12.65
CA TRP A 29 6.30 -1.30 -11.66
C TRP A 29 5.28 -1.62 -10.56
N PRO A 30 5.24 -2.87 -10.06
CA PRO A 30 4.34 -3.27 -8.99
C PRO A 30 4.82 -2.74 -7.62
N ASN A 31 3.92 -2.83 -6.63
CA ASN A 31 4.18 -2.46 -5.24
C ASN A 31 4.12 -3.69 -4.32
N VAL A 32 4.25 -3.46 -3.01
CA VAL A 32 4.25 -4.52 -1.98
C VAL A 32 2.97 -5.38 -1.97
N ASP A 33 1.82 -4.80 -2.34
CA ASP A 33 0.52 -5.47 -2.29
C ASP A 33 0.35 -6.49 -3.43
N ALA A 34 1.13 -6.36 -4.50
CA ALA A 34 1.13 -7.32 -5.60
C ALA A 34 1.77 -8.68 -5.21
N HIS A 35 2.50 -8.73 -4.09
CA HIS A 35 3.28 -9.91 -3.69
C HIS A 35 2.97 -10.43 -2.28
N SER A 36 2.57 -9.57 -1.34
CA SER A 36 2.35 -9.96 0.06
C SER A 36 1.30 -11.07 0.22
N GLY A 37 0.23 -11.03 -0.58
CA GLY A 37 -0.88 -11.99 -0.51
C GLY A 37 -0.50 -13.44 -0.82
N VAL A 38 0.35 -13.68 -1.82
CA VAL A 38 0.73 -15.07 -2.17
C VAL A 38 1.61 -15.72 -1.11
N LEU A 39 2.40 -14.93 -0.38
CA LEU A 39 3.19 -15.42 0.74
C LEU A 39 2.30 -15.80 1.92
N LEU A 40 1.36 -14.94 2.29
CA LEU A 40 0.40 -15.23 3.36
C LEU A 40 -0.43 -16.48 3.06
N ASN A 41 -0.93 -16.60 1.83
CA ASN A 41 -1.69 -17.74 1.37
C ASN A 41 -0.87 -19.04 1.41
N HIS A 42 0.39 -19.00 0.93
CA HIS A 42 1.28 -20.15 0.95
C HIS A 42 1.50 -20.74 2.35
N PHE A 43 1.58 -19.88 3.37
CA PHE A 43 1.76 -20.29 4.77
C PHE A 43 0.43 -20.55 5.52
N GLY A 44 -0.70 -20.65 4.81
CA GLY A 44 -1.98 -21.06 5.37
C GLY A 44 -2.88 -19.93 5.87
N LEU A 45 -2.52 -18.67 5.65
CA LEU A 45 -3.40 -17.53 5.91
C LEU A 45 -4.16 -17.17 4.63
N VAL A 46 -5.27 -17.88 4.42
CA VAL A 46 -6.04 -17.86 3.18
C VAL A 46 -7.21 -16.86 3.21
N GLU A 47 -7.56 -16.35 4.38
CA GLU A 47 -8.62 -15.38 4.59
C GLU A 47 -8.17 -13.98 4.17
N ALA A 48 -8.22 -13.69 2.86
CA ALA A 48 -7.81 -12.39 2.32
C ALA A 48 -8.48 -11.17 3.00
N ARG A 49 -9.71 -11.33 3.51
CA ARG A 49 -10.41 -10.29 4.29
C ARG A 49 -9.71 -9.93 5.61
N TYR A 50 -8.87 -10.82 6.15
CA TYR A 50 -8.10 -10.60 7.37
C TYR A 50 -6.78 -9.86 7.13
N CYS A 51 -6.30 -9.76 5.88
CA CYS A 51 -5.02 -9.12 5.56
C CYS A 51 -4.93 -7.65 6.03
N THR A 52 -6.05 -6.92 6.05
CA THR A 52 -6.07 -5.53 6.54
C THR A 52 -5.79 -5.45 8.05
N VAL A 53 -6.10 -6.48 8.83
CA VAL A 53 -5.75 -6.55 10.25
C VAL A 53 -4.23 -6.62 10.41
N LEU A 54 -3.57 -7.49 9.65
CA LEU A 54 -2.10 -7.59 9.63
C LEU A 54 -1.45 -6.26 9.22
N PHE A 55 -2.03 -5.59 8.23
CA PHE A 55 -1.55 -4.29 7.80
C PHE A 55 -1.67 -3.24 8.93
N GLY A 56 -2.80 -3.20 9.63
CA GLY A 56 -3.02 -2.31 10.77
C GLY A 56 -2.01 -2.53 11.91
N VAL A 57 -1.74 -3.80 12.25
CA VAL A 57 -0.73 -4.16 13.27
C VAL A 57 0.65 -3.66 12.86
N SER A 58 1.07 -3.90 11.62
CA SER A 58 2.36 -3.41 11.09
C SER A 58 2.45 -1.88 11.11
N ARG A 59 1.40 -1.18 10.64
CA ARG A 59 1.37 0.30 10.59
C ARG A 59 1.39 0.96 11.96
N SER A 60 0.89 0.29 13.00
CA SER A 60 0.88 0.82 14.37
C SER A 60 2.28 1.18 14.87
N MET A 61 3.32 0.47 14.44
CA MET A 61 4.71 0.74 14.83
C MET A 61 5.18 2.11 14.32
N GLY A 62 4.91 2.43 13.06
CA GLY A 62 5.30 3.71 12.46
C GLY A 62 4.46 4.87 13.00
N ILE A 63 3.15 4.69 13.09
CA ILE A 63 2.23 5.72 13.62
C ILE A 63 2.53 6.00 15.09
N GLY A 64 2.70 4.96 15.90
CA GLY A 64 3.03 5.11 17.33
C GLY A 64 4.36 5.83 17.55
N SER A 65 5.37 5.51 16.75
CA SER A 65 6.67 6.18 16.81
C SER A 65 6.57 7.68 16.48
N GLN A 66 5.84 8.02 15.41
CA GLN A 66 5.64 9.43 15.04
C GLN A 66 4.82 10.18 16.10
N LEU A 67 3.80 9.55 16.67
CA LEU A 67 2.95 10.15 17.69
C LEU A 67 3.74 10.54 18.95
N ILE A 68 4.73 9.72 19.35
CA ILE A 68 5.64 10.06 20.47
C ILE A 68 6.41 11.34 20.14
N TRP A 69 6.98 11.43 18.94
CA TRP A 69 7.74 12.61 18.50
C TRP A 69 6.88 13.86 18.38
N ASP A 70 5.64 13.73 17.90
CA ASP A 70 4.72 14.86 17.79
C ASP A 70 4.44 15.48 19.16
N ARG A 71 4.40 14.67 20.23
CA ARG A 71 4.25 15.16 21.62
C ARG A 71 5.56 15.71 22.17
N ALA A 72 6.68 15.04 21.90
CA ALA A 72 8.00 15.52 22.32
C ALA A 72 8.34 16.90 21.73
N LEU A 73 7.95 17.16 20.49
CA LEU A 73 8.17 18.42 19.79
C LEU A 73 7.05 19.46 20.01
N GLY A 74 5.98 19.10 20.73
CA GLY A 74 4.86 20.00 21.00
C GLY A 74 4.12 20.46 19.75
N LEU A 75 3.99 19.60 18.72
CA LEU A 75 3.31 19.99 17.48
C LEU A 75 1.85 20.40 17.74
N PRO A 76 1.39 21.51 17.13
CA PRO A 76 0.05 22.06 17.38
C PRO A 76 -1.05 21.23 16.72
N LEU A 77 -2.31 21.58 17.02
CA LEU A 77 -3.47 21.00 16.36
C LEU A 77 -3.45 21.29 14.85
N GLU A 78 -3.56 20.23 14.04
CA GLU A 78 -3.78 20.36 12.60
C GLU A 78 -5.21 20.86 12.34
N ARG A 79 -5.36 22.06 11.77
CA ARG A 79 -6.66 22.70 11.51
C ARG A 79 -6.73 23.26 10.08
N PRO A 80 -6.89 22.40 9.06
CA PRO A 80 -7.07 22.86 7.69
C PRO A 80 -8.41 23.60 7.55
N LYS A 81 -8.45 24.64 6.70
CA LYS A 81 -9.70 25.34 6.38
C LYS A 81 -10.41 24.63 5.22
N SER A 82 -11.69 24.31 5.40
CA SER A 82 -12.56 23.84 4.33
C SER A 82 -13.27 25.02 3.66
N VAL A 83 -13.52 24.91 2.36
CA VAL A 83 -14.19 25.94 1.54
C VAL A 83 -15.21 25.29 0.62
N THR A 84 -16.27 26.01 0.27
CA THR A 84 -17.28 25.55 -0.68
C THR A 84 -16.90 25.94 -2.11
N MET A 85 -17.55 25.35 -3.12
CA MET A 85 -17.33 25.74 -4.52
C MET A 85 -17.70 27.20 -4.79
N GLU A 86 -18.74 27.71 -4.12
CA GLU A 86 -19.15 29.12 -4.18
C GLU A 86 -18.07 30.08 -3.67
N TRP A 87 -17.26 29.65 -2.69
CA TRP A 87 -16.15 30.46 -2.19
C TRP A 87 -14.93 30.46 -3.12
N LEU A 88 -14.79 29.43 -3.96
CA LEU A 88 -13.67 29.24 -4.89
C LEU A 88 -13.87 29.90 -6.25
N GLY A 89 -15.13 30.12 -6.67
CA GLY A 89 -15.51 30.75 -7.94
C GLY A 89 -15.56 32.26 -7.85
#